data_AF-A0AAW9W847-F1
#
_entry.id   AF-A0AAW9W847-F1
#
_cell.length_a   1.000
_cell.length_b   1.000
_cell.length_c   1.000
_cell.angle_alpha   90.00
_cell.angle_beta   90.00
_cell.angle_gamma   90.00
#
_symmetry.space_group_name_H-M   'P 1'
#
loop_
_entity.id
_entity.type
_entity.pdbx_description
1 polymer ?
#
loop_
_entity_poly.entity_id
_entity_poly.type
_entity_poly.pdbx_seq_one_letter_code
_entity_poly.pdbx_strand_id
1 'polypeptide(L)' 'MEHLATYFSTYGGAFFAALGIVLAVGLSGMGSAYGVGKAGQSAAALLKEQPEKFASALILQLLPGTQGLYLS' A
#
# COMPACT_ATOMS: atom_id res chain seq x y z
N MET A 1 33.30 14.54 -9.18
CA MET A 1 32.39 15.30 -8.28
C MET A 1 31.60 16.35 -9.04
N GLU A 2 32.22 17.15 -9.92
CA GLU A 2 31.50 18.12 -10.79
C GLU A 2 30.36 17.50 -11.60
N HIS A 3 30.60 16.38 -12.29
CA HIS A 3 29.59 15.78 -13.16
C HIS A 3 28.31 15.34 -12.43
N LEU A 4 28.47 14.88 -11.18
CA LEU A 4 27.38 14.51 -10.28
C LEU A 4 26.64 15.75 -9.77
N ALA A 5 27.40 16.80 -9.40
CA ALA A 5 26.83 18.07 -8.98
C ALA A 5 26.01 18.73 -10.11
N THR A 6 26.50 18.70 -11.36
CA THR A 6 25.76 19.18 -12.53
C THR A 6 24.49 18.36 -12.77
N TYR A 7 24.56 17.03 -12.68
CA TYR A 7 23.38 16.17 -12.83
C TYR A 7 22.28 16.50 -11.81
N PHE A 8 22.64 16.62 -10.52
CA PHE A 8 21.67 16.95 -9.48
C PHE A 8 21.19 18.41 -9.55
N SER A 9 22.02 19.34 -10.00
CA SER A 9 21.59 20.72 -10.23
C SER A 9 20.58 20.84 -11.38
N THR A 10 20.68 19.98 -12.40
CA THR A 10 19.79 20.01 -13.57
C THR A 10 18.55 19.12 -13.40
N TYR A 11 18.70 17.93 -12.82
CA TYR A 11 17.65 16.90 -12.74
C TYR A 11 17.26 16.48 -11.33
N GLY A 12 17.94 16.99 -10.29
CA GLY A 12 17.73 16.53 -8.91
C GLY A 12 16.29 16.65 -8.43
N GLY A 13 15.60 17.75 -8.77
CA GLY A 13 14.19 17.93 -8.42
C GLY A 13 13.28 16.82 -8.96
N ALA A 14 13.40 16.51 -10.26
CA ALA A 14 12.63 15.43 -10.89
C ALA A 14 13.01 14.05 -10.34
N PHE A 15 14.30 13.82 -10.09
CA PHE A 15 14.80 12.58 -9.50
C PHE A 15 14.21 12.33 -8.10
N PHE A 16 14.27 13.31 -7.20
CA PHE A 16 13.73 13.18 -5.85
C PHE A 16 12.20 13.11 -5.84
N ALA A 17 11.51 13.80 -6.74
CA ALA A 17 10.05 13.69 -6.88
C ALA A 17 9.64 12.28 -7.32
N ALA A 18 10.29 11.73 -8.35
CA ALA A 18 10.04 10.36 -8.81
C ALA A 18 10.35 9.32 -7.73
N LEU A 19 11.47 9.49 -7.02
CA LEU A 19 11.83 8.62 -5.88
C LEU A 19 10.77 8.67 -4.78
N GLY A 20 10.27 9.86 -4.45
CA GLY A 20 9.20 10.04 -3.47
C GLY A 20 7.92 9.32 -3.85
N ILE A 21 7.49 9.43 -5.12
CA ILE A 21 6.30 8.73 -5.64
C ILE A 21 6.47 7.21 -5.54
N VAL A 22 7.61 6.67 -6.00
CA VAL A 22 7.86 5.22 -5.97
C VAL A 22 7.85 4.69 -4.54
N LEU A 23 8.46 5.42 -3.60
CA LEU A 23 8.48 5.02 -2.19
C LEU A 23 7.09 5.11 -1.55
N ALA A 24 6.33 6.18 -1.81
CA ALA A 24 5.01 6.37 -1.24
C ALA A 24 4.02 5.28 -1.72
N VAL A 25 3.94 5.08 -3.04
CA VAL A 25 3.05 4.07 -3.65
C VAL A 25 3.52 2.66 -3.29
N GLY A 26 4.83 2.40 -3.37
CA GLY A 26 5.41 1.08 -3.12
C GLY A 26 5.19 0.61 -1.68
N LEU A 27 5.58 1.43 -0.70
CA LEU A 27 5.47 1.05 0.71
C LEU A 27 4.02 0.99 1.18
N SER A 28 3.17 1.93 0.73
CA SER A 28 1.75 1.93 1.11
C SER A 28 0.98 0.74 0.50
N GLY A 29 1.25 0.43 -0.77
CA GLY A 29 0.68 -0.72 -1.46
C GLY A 29 1.08 -2.04 -0.80
N MET A 30 2.36 -2.18 -0.42
CA MET A 30 2.85 -3.38 0.28
C MET A 30 2.18 -3.57 1.65
N GLY A 31 2.08 -2.50 2.46
CA GLY A 31 1.42 -2.57 3.77
C GLY A 31 -0.06 -2.92 3.66
N SER A 32 -0.75 -2.31 2.69
CA SER A 32 -2.16 -2.58 2.37
C SER A 32 -2.39 -4.04 1.97
N ALA A 33 -1.63 -4.55 1.00
CA ALA A 33 -1.75 -5.93 0.53
C ALA A 33 -1.52 -6.95 1.66
N TYR A 34 -0.52 -6.70 2.50
CA TYR A 34 -0.24 -7.56 3.65
C TYR A 34 -1.40 -7.56 4.67
N GLY A 35 -1.93 -6.38 5.02
CA GLY A 35 -3.04 -6.25 5.95
C GLY A 35 -4.34 -6.89 5.43
N VAL A 36 -4.69 -6.63 4.18
CA VAL A 36 -5.87 -7.21 3.52
C VAL A 36 -5.73 -8.73 3.44
N GLY A 37 -4.56 -9.26 3.08
CA GLY A 37 -4.31 -10.70 3.01
C GLY A 37 -4.53 -11.41 4.35
N LYS A 38 -3.98 -10.86 5.44
CA LYS A 38 -4.14 -11.42 6.79
C LYS A 38 -5.59 -11.35 7.28
N ALA A 39 -6.27 -10.23 7.05
CA ALA A 39 -7.67 -10.08 7.41
C ALA A 39 -8.57 -11.02 6.58
N GLY A 40 -8.26 -11.20 5.29
CA GLY A 40 -8.96 -12.14 4.40
C GLY A 40 -8.82 -13.60 4.82
N GLN A 41 -7.63 -14.02 5.27
CA GLN A 41 -7.44 -15.36 5.85
C GLN A 41 -8.32 -15.59 7.08
N SER A 42 -8.39 -14.58 7.96
CA SER A 42 -9.23 -14.64 9.17
C SER A 42 -10.71 -14.62 8.84
N ALA A 43 -11.13 -13.81 7.86
CA ALA A 43 -12.50 -13.76 7.35
C ALA A 43 -12.92 -15.10 6.74
N ALA A 44 -12.07 -15.74 5.93
CA ALA A 44 -12.35 -17.03 5.32
C ALA A 44 -12.56 -18.13 6.38
N ALA A 45 -11.76 -18.12 7.44
CA ALA A 45 -11.92 -19.06 8.57
C ALA A 45 -13.26 -18.84 9.30
N LEU A 46 -13.62 -17.57 9.58
CA LEU A 46 -14.88 -17.22 10.24
C LEU A 46 -16.11 -17.65 9.42
N LEU A 47 -16.08 -17.40 8.11
CA LEU A 47 -17.22 -17.66 7.23
C LEU A 47 -17.50 -19.15 7.01
N LYS A 48 -16.54 -20.03 7.31
CA LYS A 48 -16.75 -21.47 7.34
C LYS A 48 -17.77 -21.88 8.40
N GLU A 49 -17.80 -21.18 9.53
CA GLU A 49 -18.72 -21.47 10.64
C GLU A 49 -19.93 -20.52 10.66
N GLN A 50 -19.75 -19.27 10.23
CA GLN A 50 -20.76 -18.20 10.32
C GLN A 50 -20.92 -17.49 8.97
N PRO A 51 -21.48 -18.15 7.95
CA PRO A 51 -21.59 -17.62 6.58
C PRO A 51 -22.45 -16.35 6.49
N GLU A 52 -23.40 -16.17 7.40
CA GLU A 52 -24.26 -14.98 7.50
C GLU A 52 -23.48 -13.69 7.79
N LYS A 53 -22.23 -13.79 8.26
CA LYS A 53 -21.36 -12.64 8.56
C LYS A 53 -20.53 -12.14 7.38
N PHE A 54 -20.80 -12.62 6.17
CA PHE A 54 -20.05 -12.25 4.95
C PHE A 54 -19.85 -10.75 4.78
N ALA A 55 -20.93 -9.97 4.87
CA ALA A 55 -20.85 -8.52 4.65
C ALA A 55 -19.96 -7.82 5.68
N SER A 56 -20.09 -8.16 6.97
CA SER A 56 -19.25 -7.59 8.03
C SER A 56 -17.79 -8.02 7.90
N ALA A 57 -17.53 -9.28 7.56
CA ALA A 57 -16.19 -9.80 7.34
C ALA A 57 -15.51 -9.11 6.14
N LEU A 58 -16.26 -8.85 5.07
CA LEU A 58 -15.78 -8.13 3.89
C LEU A 58 -15.38 -6.69 4.23
N ILE A 59 -16.20 -5.97 5.00
CA ILE A 59 -15.87 -4.60 5.44
C ILE A 59 -14.57 -4.61 6.26
N LEU A 60 -14.46 -5.53 7.22
CA LEU A 60 -13.27 -5.63 8.09
C LEU A 60 -12.01 -6.00 7.31
N GLN A 61 -12.09 -6.85 6.28
CA GLN A 61 -10.91 -7.16 5.46
C GLN A 61 -10.46 -6.01 4.58
N LEU A 62 -11.36 -5.10 4.22
CA LEU A 62 -11.08 -3.95 3.37
C LEU A 62 -10.51 -2.75 4.14
N LEU A 63 -10.68 -2.70 5.47
CA LEU A 63 -10.14 -1.62 6.32
C LEU A 63 -8.63 -1.38 6.09
N PRO A 64 -7.76 -2.42 6.11
CA PRO A 64 -6.34 -2.24 5.82
C PRO A 64 -6.04 -1.79 4.38
N GLY A 65 -6.98 -2.03 3.46
CA GLY A 65 -6.91 -1.65 2.05
C GLY A 65 -6.76 -0.15 1.82
N THR A 66 -7.28 0.65 2.75
CA THR A 66 -7.29 2.12 2.68
C THR A 66 -5.89 2.73 2.66
N GLN A 67 -4.89 2.06 3.24
CA GLN A 67 -3.50 2.56 3.20
C GLN A 67 -2.98 2.66 1.78
N GLY A 68 -3.33 1.70 0.91
CA GLY A 68 -2.94 1.73 -0.50
C GLY A 68 -3.74 2.74 -1.33
N LEU A 69 -4.90 3.21 -0.85
CA LEU A 69 -5.74 4.20 -1.55
C LEU A 69 -5.45 5.64 -1.13
N TYR A 70 -5.07 5.88 0.13
CA TYR A 70 -4.82 7.22 0.65
C TYR A 70 -3.37 7.70 0.51
N LEU A 71 -2.41 6.78 0.40
CA LEU A 71 -0.98 7.10 0.25
C LEU A 71 -0.43 6.84 -1.16
N SER A 72 -1.27 6.38 -2.09
CA SER A 72 -0.98 6.36 -3.54
C SER A 72 -1.55 7.61 -4.20
#